data_AF-A0AAU1JWE9-F1
#
_entry.id   AF-A0AAU1JWE9-F1
#
_cell.length_a   1.000
_cell.length_b   1.000
_cell.length_c   1.000
_cell.angle_alpha   90.00
_cell.angle_beta   90.00
_cell.angle_gamma   90.00
#
_symmetry.space_group_name_H-M   'P 1'
#
loop_
_entity.id
_entity.type
_entity.pdbx_description
1 polymer ?
#
loop_
_entity_poly.entity_id
_entity_poly.type
_entity_poly.pdbx_seq_one_letter_code
_entity_poly.pdbx_strand_id
1 'polypeptide(L)'
;MLYTIGMVLIWIVALGIIYVGVMYLLRNEANAAGFGLPVLPAPEARAWWQLKGVRDIASGLVLIPLIFVEPDAVPWVVLVEAMIPVGDMLVILGNRGSKARAFGVHGLTAALMLIAVALLWLG
;
A
#
# COMPACT_ATOMS: atom_id res chain seq x y z
N MET A 1 3.23 19.32 15.90
CA MET A 1 2.80 19.64 14.50
C MET A 1 3.25 18.54 13.54
N LEU A 2 4.54 18.18 13.52
CA LEU A 2 5.07 17.10 12.68
C LEU A 2 4.39 15.75 12.95
N TYR A 3 4.27 15.36 14.23
CA TYR A 3 3.56 14.14 14.63
C TYR A 3 2.14 14.06 14.07
N THR A 4 1.36 15.14 14.20
CA THR A 4 -0.01 15.22 13.67
C THR A 4 -0.06 15.04 12.16
N ILE A 5 0.88 15.65 11.42
CA ILE A 5 0.97 15.48 9.96
C ILE A 5 1.30 14.02 9.63
N GLY A 6 2.26 13.42 10.35
CA GLY A 6 2.61 12.01 10.22
C GLY A 6 1.39 11.10 10.41
N MET A 7 0.63 11.30 11.48
CA MET A 7 -0.59 10.53 11.76
C MET A 7 -1.66 10.71 10.68
N VAL A 8 -1.86 11.93 10.17
CA VAL A 8 -2.80 12.16 9.06
C VAL A 8 -2.38 11.39 7.81
N LEU A 9 -1.08 11.37 7.48
CA LEU A 9 -0.57 10.59 6.36
C LEU A 9 -0.79 9.08 6.57
N ILE A 10 -0.58 8.56 7.78
CA ILE A 10 -0.86 7.16 8.11
C ILE A 10 -2.33 6.81 7.89
N TRP A 11 -3.25 7.66 8.35
CA TRP A 11 -4.68 7.45 8.12
C TRP A 11 -5.04 7.44 6.63
N ILE A 12 -4.49 8.38 5.85
CA ILE A 12 -4.70 8.44 4.40
C ILE A 12 -4.19 7.15 3.74
N VAL A 13 -3.00 6.68 4.10
CA VAL A 13 -2.42 5.44 3.56
C VAL A 13 -3.25 4.23 3.95
N ALA A 14 -3.60 4.07 5.23
CA ALA A 14 -4.36 2.93 5.73
C ALA A 14 -5.72 2.81 5.03
N LEU A 15 -6.48 3.90 4.97
CA LEU A 15 -7.78 3.95 4.32
C LEU A 15 -7.65 3.78 2.80
N GLY A 16 -6.63 4.39 2.19
CA GLY A 16 -6.36 4.26 0.76
C GLY A 16 -6.03 2.83 0.35
N ILE A 17 -5.22 2.12 1.12
CA ILE A 17 -4.86 0.72 0.86
C ILE A 17 -6.05 -0.22 1.11
N ILE A 18 -6.89 0.04 2.13
CA ILE A 18 -8.16 -0.70 2.30
C ILE A 18 -9.05 -0.50 1.07
N TYR A 19 -9.20 0.74 0.59
CA TYR A 19 -9.96 1.02 -0.61
C TYR A 19 -9.41 0.25 -1.82
N VAL A 20 -8.10 0.27 -2.05
CA VAL A 20 -7.45 -0.51 -3.11
C VAL A 20 -7.77 -2.00 -2.96
N GLY A 21 -7.66 -2.54 -1.74
CA GLY A 21 -7.94 -3.95 -1.48
C GLY A 21 -9.39 -4.34 -1.76
N VAL A 22 -10.35 -3.52 -1.33
CA VAL A 22 -11.79 -3.68 -1.67
C VAL A 22 -11.99 -3.68 -3.18
N MET A 23 -11.33 -2.76 -3.88
CA MET A 23 -11.39 -2.66 -5.34
C MET A 23 -10.82 -3.89 -6.06
N TYR A 24 -9.86 -4.61 -5.47
CA TYR A 24 -9.38 -5.91 -5.95
C TYR A 24 -10.34 -7.07 -5.64
N LEU A 25 -11.12 -6.99 -4.55
CA LEU A 25 -12.14 -8.00 -4.22
C LEU A 25 -13.38 -7.91 -5.12
N LEU A 26 -13.82 -6.70 -5.45
CA LEU A 26 -15.10 -6.41 -6.12
C LEU A 26 -15.13 -6.68 -7.63
N ARG A 27 -14.27 -7.55 -8.16
CA ARG A 27 -14.31 -8.04 -9.57
C ARG A 27 -13.86 -7.07 -10.66
N ASN A 28 -12.89 -6.17 -10.43
CA ASN A 28 -12.54 -5.21 -11.47
C ASN A 28 -11.19 -5.51 -12.15
N GLU A 29 -11.23 -6.17 -13.31
CA GLU A 29 -10.07 -6.36 -14.19
C GLU A 29 -9.38 -5.02 -14.56
N ALA A 30 -10.11 -3.90 -14.57
CA ALA A 30 -9.53 -2.59 -14.84
C ALA A 30 -8.65 -2.06 -13.69
N ASN A 31 -8.99 -2.38 -12.43
CA ASN A 31 -8.14 -2.02 -11.28
C ASN A 31 -6.85 -2.84 -11.28
N ALA A 32 -7.02 -4.10 -11.65
CA ALA A 32 -6.01 -5.09 -11.92
C ALA A 32 -4.98 -4.60 -12.97
N ALA A 33 -5.45 -4.08 -14.11
CA ALA A 33 -4.61 -3.43 -15.12
C ALA A 33 -3.89 -2.17 -14.58
N GLY A 34 -4.46 -1.52 -13.57
CA GLY A 34 -3.88 -0.37 -12.89
C GLY A 34 -2.62 -0.66 -12.08
N PHE A 35 -2.31 -1.93 -11.79
CA PHE A 35 -1.15 -2.32 -10.96
C PHE A 35 0.19 -1.98 -11.61
N GLY A 36 0.32 -2.22 -12.92
CA GLY A 36 1.52 -1.91 -13.70
C GLY A 36 2.31 -3.12 -14.23
N LEU A 37 1.90 -4.36 -13.92
CA LEU A 37 2.51 -5.55 -14.53
C LEU A 37 2.12 -5.68 -16.01
N PRO A 38 3.02 -6.21 -16.87
CA PRO A 38 2.75 -6.34 -18.31
C PRO A 38 1.80 -7.49 -18.65
N VAL A 39 1.74 -8.50 -17.78
CA VAL A 39 0.86 -9.66 -17.90
C VAL A 39 0.04 -9.75 -16.63
N LEU A 40 -1.26 -9.88 -16.83
CA LEU A 40 -2.28 -9.95 -15.80
C LEU A 40 -2.76 -11.41 -15.73
N PRO A 41 -3.05 -11.98 -14.54
CA PRO A 41 -3.63 -13.31 -14.48
C PRO A 41 -4.90 -13.37 -15.34
N ALA A 42 -5.07 -14.48 -16.06
CA ALA A 42 -6.23 -14.69 -16.93
C ALA A 42 -7.55 -14.54 -16.14
N PRO A 43 -8.68 -14.20 -16.79
CA PRO A 43 -9.96 -13.98 -16.12
C PRO A 43 -10.37 -15.12 -15.16
N GLU A 44 -10.12 -16.37 -15.55
CA GLU A 44 -10.34 -17.57 -14.74
C GLU A 44 -9.44 -17.65 -13.48
N ALA A 45 -8.27 -17.00 -13.52
CA ALA A 45 -7.30 -16.91 -12.44
C ALA A 45 -7.54 -15.69 -11.53
N ARG A 46 -8.72 -15.05 -11.63
CA ARG A 46 -9.23 -13.95 -10.78
C ARG A 46 -8.89 -14.08 -9.29
N ALA A 47 -8.89 -15.30 -8.73
CA ALA A 47 -8.64 -15.51 -7.30
C ALA A 47 -7.27 -14.95 -6.86
N TRP A 48 -6.26 -14.94 -7.73
CA TRP A 48 -4.94 -14.40 -7.44
C TRP A 48 -4.96 -12.91 -7.06
N TRP A 49 -5.81 -12.13 -7.71
CA TRP A 49 -5.96 -10.71 -7.42
C TRP A 49 -6.79 -10.48 -6.16
N GLN A 50 -7.76 -11.36 -5.89
CA GLN A 50 -8.53 -11.31 -4.64
C GLN A 50 -7.65 -11.60 -3.43
N LEU A 51 -6.66 -12.51 -3.55
CA LEU A 51 -5.65 -12.73 -2.51
C LEU A 51 -4.86 -11.44 -2.20
N LYS A 52 -4.48 -10.68 -3.22
CA LYS A 52 -3.91 -9.34 -3.01
C LYS A 52 -4.90 -8.44 -2.29
N GLY A 53 -6.15 -8.38 -2.73
CA GLY A 53 -7.17 -7.54 -2.10
C GLY A 53 -7.35 -7.81 -0.61
N VAL A 54 -7.35 -9.08 -0.20
CA VAL A 54 -7.39 -9.47 1.22
C VAL A 54 -6.17 -8.96 1.98
N ARG A 55 -4.97 -9.09 1.41
CA ARG A 55 -3.72 -8.63 2.04
C ARG A 55 -3.67 -7.12 2.19
N ASP A 56 -4.08 -6.38 1.16
CA ASP A 56 -4.14 -4.93 1.19
C ASP A 56 -5.12 -4.47 2.29
N ILE A 57 -6.32 -5.05 2.38
CA ILE A 57 -7.27 -4.74 3.47
C ILE A 57 -6.66 -5.04 4.84
N ALA A 58 -6.05 -6.21 5.01
CA ALA A 58 -5.42 -6.59 6.26
C ALA A 58 -4.30 -5.61 6.67
N SER A 59 -3.45 -5.19 5.74
CA SER A 59 -2.40 -4.20 6.01
C SER A 59 -2.95 -2.87 6.51
N GLY A 60 -3.92 -2.28 5.81
CA GLY A 60 -4.54 -1.04 6.30
C GLY A 60 -5.27 -1.22 7.64
N LEU A 61 -5.90 -2.38 7.86
CA LEU A 61 -6.55 -2.72 9.13
C LEU A 61 -5.58 -2.96 10.28
N VAL A 62 -4.31 -3.31 10.05
CA VAL A 62 -3.32 -3.45 11.13
C VAL A 62 -3.02 -2.09 11.76
N LEU A 63 -2.96 -1.03 10.96
CA LEU A 63 -2.62 0.31 11.44
C LEU A 63 -3.73 0.97 12.27
N ILE A 64 -4.98 0.78 11.88
CA ILE A 64 -6.15 1.41 12.51
C ILE A 64 -6.24 1.14 14.03
N PRO A 65 -6.30 -0.11 14.52
CA PRO A 65 -6.33 -0.39 15.94
C PRO A 65 -5.02 0.01 16.62
N LEU A 66 -3.87 -0.18 15.95
CA LEU A 66 -2.56 0.14 16.49
C LEU A 66 -2.43 1.61 16.91
N ILE A 67 -2.99 2.52 16.11
CA ILE A 67 -3.07 3.95 16.40
C ILE A 67 -3.76 4.25 17.75
N PHE A 68 -4.67 3.38 18.22
CA PHE A 68 -5.37 3.57 19.49
C PHE A 68 -4.76 2.79 20.66
N VAL A 69 -4.21 1.60 20.38
CA VAL A 69 -3.74 0.69 21.45
C VAL A 69 -2.27 0.84 21.77
N GLU A 70 -1.43 1.14 20.77
CA GLU A 70 0.02 1.27 20.90
C GLU A 70 0.57 2.24 19.84
N PRO A 71 0.34 3.56 20.01
CA PRO A 71 0.73 4.57 19.02
C PRO A 71 2.24 4.59 18.75
N ASP A 72 3.07 4.28 19.73
CA ASP A 72 4.52 4.32 19.61
C ASP A 72 5.07 3.20 18.69
N ALA A 73 4.29 2.13 18.48
CA ALA A 73 4.63 1.07 17.53
C ALA A 73 4.26 1.41 16.07
N VAL A 74 3.39 2.39 15.84
CA VAL A 74 2.92 2.77 14.49
C VAL A 74 4.07 3.03 13.51
N PRO A 75 5.07 3.89 13.80
CA PRO A 75 6.14 4.17 12.83
C PRO A 75 6.96 2.91 12.49
N TRP A 76 7.15 1.99 13.43
CA TRP A 76 7.86 0.73 13.19
C TRP A 76 7.08 -0.21 12.29
N VAL A 77 5.77 -0.35 12.54
CA VAL A 77 4.90 -1.19 11.70
C VAL A 77 4.78 -0.61 10.30
N VAL A 78 4.58 0.71 10.16
CA VAL A 78 4.53 1.38 8.85
C VAL A 78 5.84 1.24 8.08
N LEU A 79 7.00 1.30 8.76
CA LEU A 79 8.29 1.08 8.13
C LEU A 79 8.39 -0.32 7.50
N VAL A 80 7.90 -1.35 8.20
CA VAL A 80 7.84 -2.72 7.66
C VAL A 80 6.82 -2.80 6.53
N GLU A 81 5.62 -2.22 6.68
CA GLU A 81 4.60 -2.23 5.64
C GLU A 81 5.05 -1.48 4.37
N ALA A 82 5.90 -0.46 4.49
CA ALA A 82 6.47 0.25 3.33
C ALA A 82 7.30 -0.66 2.42
N MET A 83 7.75 -1.82 2.92
CA MET A 83 8.37 -2.84 2.07
C MET A 83 7.42 -3.39 1.01
N ILE A 84 6.10 -3.36 1.24
CA ILE A 84 5.09 -3.83 0.28
C ILE A 84 5.11 -2.98 -1.00
N PRO A 85 4.86 -1.65 -0.96
CA PRO A 85 4.92 -0.82 -2.17
C PRO A 85 6.34 -0.73 -2.76
N VAL A 86 7.40 -0.83 -1.95
CA VAL A 86 8.77 -0.96 -2.49
C VAL A 86 8.92 -2.26 -3.28
N GLY A 87 8.45 -3.38 -2.72
CA GLY A 87 8.45 -4.69 -3.39
C GLY A 87 7.63 -4.68 -4.67
N ASP A 88 6.41 -4.15 -4.63
CA ASP A 88 5.52 -4.03 -5.78
C ASP A 88 6.18 -3.20 -6.90
N MET A 89 6.79 -2.05 -6.55
CA MET A 89 7.57 -1.25 -7.50
C MET A 89 8.70 -2.06 -8.15
N LEU A 90 9.51 -2.74 -7.34
CA LEU A 90 10.66 -3.52 -7.82
C LEU A 90 10.22 -4.71 -8.67
N VAL A 91 9.13 -5.39 -8.29
CA VAL A 91 8.54 -6.50 -9.06
C VAL A 91 8.06 -6.00 -10.42
N ILE A 92 7.40 -4.85 -10.49
CA ILE A 92 6.96 -4.26 -11.76
C ILE A 92 8.17 -3.93 -12.65
N LEU A 93 9.18 -3.26 -12.11
CA LEU A 93 10.38 -2.88 -12.86
C LEU A 93 11.16 -4.11 -13.33
N GLY A 94 11.35 -5.10 -12.45
CA GLY A 94 12.05 -6.34 -12.75
C GLY A 94 11.36 -7.17 -13.84
N ASN A 95 10.03 -7.10 -13.91
CA ASN A 95 9.23 -7.75 -14.96
C ASN A 95 8.97 -6.85 -16.18
N ARG A 96 9.70 -5.74 -16.34
CA ARG A 96 9.56 -4.80 -17.49
C ARG A 96 8.15 -4.23 -17.64
N GLY A 97 7.42 -4.07 -16.54
CA GLY A 97 6.11 -3.43 -16.51
C GLY A 97 6.18 -1.90 -16.64
N SER A 98 5.04 -1.27 -16.38
CA SER A 98 4.88 0.18 -16.51
C SER A 98 5.72 0.94 -15.47
N LYS A 99 6.76 1.64 -15.93
CA LYS A 99 7.55 2.56 -15.08
C LYS A 99 6.70 3.66 -14.46
N ALA A 100 5.70 4.16 -15.20
CA ALA A 100 4.80 5.19 -14.71
C ALA A 100 3.99 4.69 -13.50
N ARG A 101 3.49 3.44 -13.52
CA ARG A 101 2.79 2.84 -12.37
C ARG A 101 3.76 2.47 -11.25
N ALA A 102 4.93 1.93 -11.59
CA ALA A 102 5.97 1.59 -10.62
C ALA A 102 6.36 2.79 -9.76
N PHE A 103 6.75 3.92 -10.37
CA PHE A 103 7.19 5.09 -9.62
C PHE A 103 6.02 5.97 -9.15
N GLY A 104 5.00 6.19 -10.00
CA GLY A 104 3.93 7.13 -9.73
C GLY A 104 2.87 6.63 -8.75
N VAL A 105 2.69 5.31 -8.64
CA VAL A 105 1.77 4.71 -7.65
C VAL A 105 2.60 4.15 -6.50
N HIS A 106 3.37 3.09 -6.77
CA HIS A 106 4.02 2.33 -5.70
C HIS A 106 5.18 3.09 -5.06
N GLY A 107 6.07 3.66 -5.87
CA GLY A 107 7.17 4.49 -5.37
C GLY A 107 6.69 5.70 -4.57
N LEU A 108 5.63 6.38 -5.04
CA LEU A 108 5.02 7.49 -4.32
C LEU A 108 4.38 7.04 -2.99
N THR A 109 3.64 5.93 -2.98
CA THR A 109 3.08 5.37 -1.73
C THR A 109 4.19 5.03 -0.74
N ALA A 110 5.26 4.35 -1.20
CA ALA A 110 6.41 4.04 -0.36
C ALA A 110 7.07 5.31 0.21
N ALA A 111 7.31 6.31 -0.62
CA ALA A 111 7.89 7.58 -0.18
C ALA A 111 7.00 8.29 0.85
N LEU A 112 5.69 8.35 0.63
CA LEU A 112 4.74 8.94 1.57
C LEU A 112 4.74 8.20 2.92
N MET A 113 4.79 6.87 2.91
CA MET A 113 4.90 6.07 4.14
C MET A 113 6.20 6.36 4.90
N LEU A 114 7.34 6.40 4.21
CA LEU A 114 8.63 6.70 4.83
C LEU A 114 8.71 8.14 5.36
N ILE A 115 8.12 9.10 4.65
CA ILE A 115 7.98 10.48 5.13
C ILE A 115 7.11 10.51 6.39
N ALA A 116 5.98 9.80 6.41
CA ALA A 116 5.11 9.73 7.58
C ALA A 116 5.86 9.15 8.80
N VAL A 117 6.63 8.06 8.61
CA VAL A 117 7.49 7.48 9.65
C VAL A 117 8.49 8.51 10.18
N ALA A 118 9.20 9.21 9.29
CA ALA A 118 10.15 10.24 9.71
C ALA A 118 9.48 11.37 10.50
N LEU A 119 8.28 11.80 10.08
CA LEU A 119 7.51 12.84 10.78
C LEU A 119 7.03 12.41 12.17
N LEU A 120 6.69 11.13 12.34
CA LEU A 120 6.30 10.56 13.63
C LEU A 120 7.49 10.49 14.60
N TRP A 121 8.70 10.17 14.12
CA TRP A 121 9.89 10.14 14.97
C TRP A 121 10.48 11.52 15.31
N LEU A 122 10.29 12.50 14.43
CA LEU A 122 10.82 13.87 14.60
C LEU A 122 9.87 14.82 15.34
N GLY A 123 8.64 14.39 15.63
CA GLY A 123 7.54 15.25 16.07
C GLY A 123 6.98 14.90 17.43
#